data_AF-A0A2P6QTQ3-F1
#
_entry.id   AF-A0A2P6QTQ3-F1
#
_cell.length_a   1.000
_cell.length_b   1.000
_cell.length_c   1.000
_cell.angle_alpha   90.00
_cell.angle_beta   90.00
_cell.angle_gamma   90.00
#
_symmetry.space_group_name_H-M   'P 1'
#
loop_
_entity.id
_entity.type
_entity.pdbx_description
1 polymer ?
#
loop_
_entity_poly.entity_id
_entity_poly.type
_entity_poly.pdbx_seq_one_letter_code
_entity_poly.pdbx_strand_id
1 'polypeptide(L)'
;MQKYDAVVGDTTIIADCSLYVDFTLPYSESGVSMIVLTEDSERNSLWIFLKPLSLDLWLTTGVAFIFTGFVIWLLEHRENTEFRSPAQQQLGMIFWFSFSTLVFAHSKFSCPWQAFLYTARLASMLTVQKLQPAFTDRKEIQRNGYKVGYQNSSFIKGFLVEHLHFAEANLVPLVTIPDYHEALSRGNKNRVAAILDEVPCLKLFLKKNCSKYTMVGPTYKTDGFGFAFPSRSSLVSYMSRAIFNVTQDKNEMDKIQSTYFDYC
;
A
#
# COMPACT_ATOMS: atom_id res chain seq x y z
N MET A 1 30.18 35.60 -13.83
CA MET A 1 30.59 34.65 -14.89
C MET A 1 29.43 33.72 -15.17
N GLN A 2 28.87 33.76 -16.38
CA GLN A 2 27.84 32.84 -16.84
C GLN A 2 28.54 31.81 -17.73
N LYS A 3 28.73 30.60 -17.21
CA LYS A 3 29.53 29.54 -17.87
C LYS A 3 28.66 28.55 -18.66
N TYR A 4 27.34 28.55 -18.41
CA TYR A 4 26.39 27.61 -18.96
C TYR A 4 25.13 28.34 -19.43
N ASP A 5 24.57 27.87 -20.55
CA ASP A 5 23.42 28.50 -21.22
C ASP A 5 22.07 27.90 -20.80
N ALA A 6 22.08 26.68 -20.25
CA ALA A 6 20.90 25.99 -19.73
C ALA A 6 21.31 24.87 -18.76
N VAL A 7 20.39 24.49 -17.87
CA VAL A 7 20.47 23.30 -17.02
C VAL A 7 19.26 22.43 -17.32
N VAL A 8 19.53 21.19 -17.73
CA VAL A 8 18.52 20.17 -18.05
C VAL A 8 18.77 18.96 -17.16
N GLY A 9 17.80 18.67 -16.30
CA GLY A 9 17.88 17.60 -15.31
C GLY A 9 16.71 17.69 -14.33
N ASP A 10 16.74 16.86 -13.30
CA ASP A 10 15.85 16.83 -12.13
C ASP A 10 16.03 18.07 -11.24
N THR A 11 15.89 19.25 -11.83
CA THR A 11 16.04 20.53 -11.15
C THR A 11 14.69 20.99 -10.62
N THR A 12 14.50 20.93 -9.31
CA THR A 12 13.30 21.44 -8.67
C THR A 12 13.21 22.96 -8.82
N ILE A 13 12.04 23.44 -9.22
CA ILE A 13 11.73 24.87 -9.25
C ILE A 13 11.62 25.36 -7.80
N ILE A 14 12.46 26.31 -7.42
CA ILE A 14 12.54 26.87 -6.06
C ILE A 14 12.46 28.39 -6.15
N ALA A 15 11.64 29.01 -5.29
CA ALA A 15 11.43 30.46 -5.26
C ALA A 15 12.74 31.24 -5.08
N ASP A 16 13.61 30.83 -4.17
CA ASP A 16 14.90 31.50 -3.95
C ASP A 16 15.82 31.43 -5.18
N CYS A 17 15.80 30.31 -5.91
CA CYS A 17 16.55 30.16 -7.15
C CYS A 17 15.97 31.02 -8.28
N SER A 18 14.65 31.24 -8.30
CA SER A 18 13.96 32.04 -9.33
C SER A 18 14.38 33.51 -9.35
N LEU A 19 15.07 33.99 -8.30
CA LEU A 19 15.66 35.33 -8.27
C LEU A 19 16.91 35.47 -9.17
N TYR A 20 17.55 34.34 -9.53
CA TYR A 20 18.81 34.32 -10.26
C TYR A 20 18.72 33.64 -11.63
N VAL A 21 17.76 32.73 -11.80
CA VAL A 21 17.52 31.96 -13.03
C VAL A 21 16.04 31.94 -13.37
N ASP A 22 15.74 31.82 -14.66
CA ASP A 22 14.37 31.66 -15.12
C ASP A 22 14.09 30.18 -15.40
N PHE A 23 13.00 29.65 -14.84
CA PHE A 23 12.58 28.26 -15.04
C PHE A 23 11.51 28.14 -16.12
N THR A 24 11.49 27.00 -16.80
CA THR A 24 10.37 26.61 -17.67
C THR A 24 9.14 26.21 -16.87
N LEU A 25 8.01 26.02 -17.56
CA LEU A 25 6.91 25.22 -17.01
C LEU A 25 7.41 23.84 -16.54
N PRO A 26 6.85 23.31 -15.44
CA PRO A 26 7.24 22.02 -14.94
C PRO A 26 6.86 20.91 -15.92
N TYR A 27 7.76 19.95 -16.09
CA TYR A 27 7.55 18.80 -16.99
C TYR A 27 7.24 17.48 -16.25
N SER A 28 7.35 17.48 -14.92
CA SER A 28 7.10 16.31 -14.08
C SER A 28 5.97 16.57 -13.08
N GLU A 29 5.47 15.50 -12.48
CA GLU A 29 4.65 15.62 -11.28
C GLU A 29 5.41 16.36 -10.18
N SER A 30 4.70 17.22 -9.48
CA SER A 30 5.23 18.02 -8.39
C SER A 30 4.81 17.44 -7.05
N GLY A 31 5.76 17.40 -6.12
CA GLY A 31 5.49 17.13 -4.72
C GLY A 31 6.51 16.20 -4.08
N VAL A 32 6.52 16.24 -2.75
CA VAL A 32 7.35 15.39 -1.90
C VAL A 32 6.44 14.41 -1.19
N SER A 33 6.78 13.13 -1.24
CA SER A 33 6.05 12.08 -0.55
C SER A 33 6.98 11.26 0.34
N MET A 34 6.39 10.38 1.14
CA MET A 34 7.10 9.53 2.06
C MET A 34 6.96 8.07 1.63
N ILE A 35 8.07 7.35 1.58
CA ILE A 35 8.10 5.91 1.32
C ILE A 35 8.53 5.15 2.57
N VAL A 36 7.86 4.04 2.82
CA VAL A 36 8.10 3.18 3.98
C VAL A 36 8.20 1.72 3.56
N LEU A 37 8.81 0.90 4.42
CA LEU A 37 8.78 -0.54 4.29
C LEU A 37 7.34 -1.04 4.49
N THR A 38 6.92 -1.97 3.65
CA THR A 38 5.68 -2.70 3.84
C THR A 38 5.94 -3.95 4.69
N GLU A 39 5.08 -4.19 5.68
CA GLU A 39 4.99 -5.47 6.36
C GLU A 39 4.24 -6.48 5.49
N ASP A 40 4.97 -7.50 5.03
CA ASP A 40 4.38 -8.67 4.39
C ASP A 40 3.68 -9.53 5.44
N SER A 41 2.34 -9.49 5.42
CA SER A 41 1.51 -10.43 6.17
C SER A 41 1.56 -11.88 5.62
N GLU A 42 2.32 -12.09 4.53
CA GLU A 42 2.56 -13.36 3.84
C GLU A 42 2.92 -14.52 4.78
N ARG A 43 3.52 -14.22 5.93
CA ARG A 43 3.99 -15.23 6.89
C ARG A 43 2.86 -15.97 7.65
N ASN A 44 1.59 -15.58 7.51
CA ASN A 44 0.45 -16.22 8.21
C ASN A 44 -0.66 -16.76 7.27
N SER A 45 -0.29 -17.24 6.08
CA SER A 45 -1.22 -17.48 4.95
C SER A 45 -2.27 -18.60 5.10
N LEU A 46 -2.25 -19.44 6.15
CA LEU A 46 -3.25 -20.50 6.32
C LEU A 46 -4.45 -20.12 7.22
N TRP A 47 -4.25 -19.27 8.22
CA TRP A 47 -5.32 -18.87 9.16
C TRP A 47 -6.19 -17.71 8.64
N ILE A 48 -5.80 -17.10 7.51
CA ILE A 48 -6.58 -16.04 6.85
C ILE A 48 -7.96 -16.55 6.42
N PHE A 49 -8.09 -17.83 6.07
CA PHE A 49 -9.37 -18.46 5.73
C PHE A 49 -10.38 -18.50 6.88
N LEU A 50 -9.91 -18.51 8.14
CA LEU A 50 -10.79 -18.53 9.32
C LEU A 50 -11.11 -17.11 9.83
N LYS A 51 -10.33 -16.11 9.41
CA LYS A 51 -10.51 -14.69 9.76
C LYS A 51 -11.86 -14.07 9.34
N PRO A 52 -12.50 -14.42 8.21
CA PRO A 52 -13.83 -13.90 7.86
C PRO A 52 -14.97 -14.49 8.69
N LEU A 53 -14.75 -15.61 9.39
CA LEU A 53 -15.76 -16.25 10.23
C LEU A 53 -15.65 -15.68 11.65
N SER A 54 -16.52 -14.72 12.00
CA SER A 54 -16.51 -14.13 13.34
C SER A 54 -16.74 -15.20 14.42
N LEU A 55 -16.17 -15.00 15.62
CA LEU A 55 -16.40 -15.90 16.76
C LEU A 55 -17.90 -16.09 17.03
N ASP A 56 -18.70 -15.05 16.83
CA ASP A 56 -20.16 -15.10 16.94
C ASP A 56 -20.79 -16.06 15.92
N LEU A 57 -20.30 -16.09 14.68
CA LEU A 57 -20.80 -17.03 13.64
C LEU A 57 -20.37 -18.46 13.94
N TRP A 58 -19.15 -18.65 14.44
CA TRP A 58 -18.66 -19.96 14.92
C TRP A 58 -19.54 -20.47 16.07
N LEU A 59 -19.82 -19.62 17.05
CA LEU A 59 -20.67 -19.95 18.19
C LEU A 59 -22.10 -20.26 17.74
N THR A 60 -22.67 -19.44 16.87
CA THR A 60 -24.02 -19.62 16.34
C THR A 60 -24.15 -20.93 15.56
N THR A 61 -23.15 -21.25 14.72
CA THR A 61 -23.10 -22.51 13.96
C THR A 61 -22.99 -23.70 14.91
N GLY A 62 -22.13 -23.61 15.94
CA GLY A 62 -22.00 -24.66 16.96
C GLY A 62 -23.28 -24.90 17.74
N VAL A 63 -23.96 -23.82 18.17
CA VAL A 63 -25.25 -23.90 18.88
C VAL A 63 -26.34 -24.49 18.00
N ALA A 64 -26.44 -24.05 16.74
CA ALA A 64 -27.40 -24.56 15.78
C ALA A 64 -27.19 -26.07 15.50
N PHE A 65 -25.93 -26.52 15.43
CA PHE A 65 -25.57 -27.91 15.24
C PHE A 65 -25.96 -28.79 16.44
N ILE A 66 -25.69 -28.32 17.66
CA ILE A 66 -26.10 -29.02 18.89
C ILE A 66 -27.64 -29.09 18.98
N PHE A 67 -28.33 -28.00 18.66
CA PHE A 67 -29.78 -27.94 18.68
C PHE A 67 -30.42 -28.90 17.66
N THR A 68 -29.91 -28.94 16.42
CA THR A 68 -30.41 -29.89 15.41
C THR A 68 -30.14 -31.34 15.82
N GLY A 69 -28.96 -31.65 16.36
CA GLY A 69 -28.67 -32.97 16.93
C GLY A 69 -29.64 -33.37 18.05
N PHE A 70 -29.98 -32.43 18.93
CA PHE A 70 -30.96 -32.64 20.00
C PHE A 70 -32.39 -32.89 19.46
N VAL A 71 -32.83 -32.12 18.45
CA VAL A 71 -34.15 -32.29 17.82
C VAL A 71 -34.26 -33.65 17.12
N ILE A 72 -33.22 -34.05 16.37
CA ILE A 72 -33.17 -35.37 15.71
C ILE A 72 -33.21 -36.47 16.76
N TRP A 73 -32.39 -36.37 17.81
CA TRP A 73 -32.41 -37.33 18.92
C TRP A 73 -33.81 -37.45 19.54
N LEU A 74 -34.48 -36.33 19.83
CA LEU A 74 -35.80 -36.34 20.48
C LEU A 74 -36.90 -36.96 19.61
N LEU A 75 -36.87 -36.70 18.29
CA LEU A 75 -37.82 -37.26 17.33
C LEU A 75 -37.59 -38.76 17.10
N GLU A 76 -36.32 -39.16 16.95
CA GLU A 76 -35.97 -40.52 16.55
C GLU A 76 -35.91 -41.50 17.73
N HIS A 77 -35.61 -41.01 18.94
CA HIS A 77 -35.64 -41.79 20.19
C HIS A 77 -37.04 -42.34 20.52
N ARG A 78 -38.10 -41.74 19.98
CA ARG A 78 -39.48 -42.15 20.28
C ARG A 78 -39.98 -43.33 19.42
N GLU A 79 -39.44 -43.50 18.21
CA GLU A 79 -39.98 -44.43 17.20
C GLU A 79 -39.01 -45.58 16.85
N ASN A 80 -37.68 -45.37 16.90
CA ASN A 80 -36.70 -46.36 16.41
C ASN A 80 -35.99 -47.13 17.54
N THR A 81 -36.14 -48.46 17.55
CA THR A 81 -35.51 -49.37 18.53
C THR A 81 -34.01 -49.62 18.29
N GLU A 82 -33.48 -49.28 17.10
CA GLU A 82 -32.04 -49.38 16.77
C GLU A 82 -31.19 -48.25 17.42
N PHE A 83 -31.82 -47.15 17.86
CA PHE A 83 -31.15 -46.07 18.59
C PHE A 83 -30.98 -46.35 20.10
N ARG A 84 -30.97 -47.63 20.51
CA ARG A 84 -30.66 -48.07 21.89
C ARG A 84 -29.22 -48.56 22.07
N SER A 85 -28.38 -48.45 21.05
CA SER A 85 -26.96 -48.83 21.10
C SER A 85 -26.13 -47.89 21.98
N PRO A 86 -24.90 -48.30 22.39
CA PRO A 86 -24.06 -47.55 23.33
C PRO A 86 -23.89 -46.07 22.94
N ALA A 87 -23.98 -45.16 23.93
CA ALA A 87 -24.05 -43.71 23.74
C ALA A 87 -22.97 -43.11 22.81
N GLN A 88 -21.79 -43.72 22.69
CA GLN A 88 -20.73 -43.27 21.78
C GLN A 88 -21.05 -43.51 20.28
N GLN A 89 -21.67 -44.63 19.91
CA GLN A 89 -22.06 -44.89 18.52
C GLN A 89 -23.25 -44.03 18.08
N GLN A 90 -24.13 -43.71 19.03
CA GLN A 90 -25.30 -42.87 18.81
C GLN A 90 -24.92 -41.42 18.51
N LEU A 91 -23.95 -40.86 19.25
CA LEU A 91 -23.39 -39.54 18.98
C LEU A 91 -22.71 -39.47 17.61
N GLY A 92 -21.98 -40.54 17.23
CA GLY A 92 -21.35 -40.64 15.91
C GLY A 92 -22.36 -40.61 14.76
N MET A 93 -23.48 -41.34 14.89
CA MET A 93 -24.55 -41.34 13.87
C MET A 93 -25.30 -40.01 13.83
N ILE A 94 -25.62 -39.39 14.97
CA ILE A 94 -26.24 -38.06 15.01
C ILE A 94 -25.32 -37.03 14.34
N PHE A 95 -24.03 -37.05 14.67
CA PHE A 95 -23.03 -36.16 14.07
C PHE A 95 -22.91 -36.40 12.55
N TRP A 96 -22.90 -37.67 12.13
CA TRP A 96 -22.85 -38.07 10.72
C TRP A 96 -24.09 -37.64 9.93
N PHE A 97 -25.29 -37.82 10.50
CA PHE A 97 -26.54 -37.39 9.88
C PHE A 97 -26.66 -35.87 9.82
N SER A 98 -26.31 -35.14 10.88
CA SER A 98 -26.30 -33.67 10.90
C SER A 98 -25.28 -33.10 9.91
N PHE A 99 -24.07 -33.67 9.83
CA PHE A 99 -23.07 -33.27 8.83
C PHE A 99 -23.55 -33.59 7.40
N SER A 100 -24.12 -34.78 7.18
CA SER A 100 -24.65 -35.19 5.89
C SER A 100 -25.83 -34.32 5.45
N THR A 101 -26.74 -33.94 6.34
CA THR A 101 -27.82 -32.98 6.00
C THR A 101 -27.26 -31.60 5.67
N LEU A 102 -26.26 -31.11 6.40
CA LEU A 102 -25.67 -29.80 6.14
C LEU A 102 -24.91 -29.75 4.80
N VAL A 103 -24.27 -30.86 4.40
CA VAL A 103 -23.51 -30.98 3.13
C VAL A 103 -24.41 -31.38 1.95
N PHE A 104 -25.41 -32.27 2.15
CA PHE A 104 -26.27 -32.81 1.09
C PHE A 104 -27.67 -32.17 0.97
N ALA A 105 -28.11 -31.29 1.88
CA ALA A 105 -29.37 -30.54 1.72
C ALA A 105 -29.31 -29.47 0.62
N HIS A 106 -28.42 -29.64 -0.36
CA HIS A 106 -28.19 -28.72 -1.47
C HIS A 106 -29.21 -28.84 -2.61
N SER A 107 -30.20 -29.75 -2.55
CA SER A 107 -31.07 -30.01 -3.71
C SER A 107 -32.45 -29.35 -3.67
N LYS A 108 -32.96 -28.89 -2.51
CA LYS A 108 -34.35 -28.38 -2.43
C LYS A 108 -34.60 -27.13 -1.59
N PHE A 109 -33.65 -26.63 -0.80
CA PHE A 109 -33.79 -25.34 -0.13
C PHE A 109 -32.94 -24.26 -0.82
N SER A 110 -33.64 -23.55 -1.71
CA SER A 110 -33.42 -22.18 -2.17
C SER A 110 -32.42 -21.36 -1.33
N CYS A 111 -31.25 -21.04 -1.90
CA CYS A 111 -30.89 -19.67 -2.28
C CYS A 111 -29.39 -19.54 -2.67
N PRO A 112 -29.07 -19.45 -3.97
CA PRO A 112 -27.70 -19.28 -4.46
C PRO A 112 -26.97 -18.05 -3.87
N TRP A 113 -27.71 -17.02 -3.43
CA TRP A 113 -27.14 -15.76 -2.98
C TRP A 113 -26.34 -15.85 -1.68
N GLN A 114 -26.61 -16.79 -0.77
CA GLN A 114 -25.84 -16.91 0.47
C GLN A 114 -24.45 -17.49 0.23
N ALA A 115 -24.36 -18.53 -0.61
CA ALA A 115 -23.07 -19.06 -1.07
C ALA A 115 -22.30 -18.02 -1.89
N PHE A 116 -23.00 -17.29 -2.77
CA PHE A 116 -22.42 -16.20 -3.54
C PHE A 116 -21.94 -15.03 -2.68
N LEU A 117 -22.66 -14.70 -1.61
CA LEU A 117 -22.28 -13.65 -0.66
C LEU A 117 -21.05 -14.07 0.15
N TYR A 118 -20.96 -15.34 0.55
CA TYR A 118 -19.79 -15.86 1.25
C TYR A 118 -18.56 -15.91 0.34
N THR A 119 -18.69 -16.41 -0.89
CA THR A 119 -17.58 -16.42 -1.85
C THR A 119 -17.19 -15.01 -2.28
N ALA A 120 -18.15 -14.08 -2.45
CA ALA A 120 -17.86 -12.68 -2.74
C ALA A 120 -17.18 -11.96 -1.57
N ARG A 121 -17.57 -12.26 -0.33
CA ARG A 121 -16.95 -11.68 0.88
C ARG A 121 -15.56 -12.24 1.12
N LEU A 122 -15.36 -13.54 0.90
CA LEU A 122 -14.04 -14.18 0.93
C LEU A 122 -13.15 -13.64 -0.20
N ALA A 123 -13.67 -13.57 -1.43
CA ALA A 123 -12.97 -13.00 -2.57
C ALA A 123 -12.60 -11.54 -2.32
N SER A 124 -13.52 -10.72 -1.80
CA SER A 124 -13.25 -9.33 -1.40
C SER A 124 -12.19 -9.20 -0.31
N MET A 125 -12.07 -10.19 0.58
CA MET A 125 -11.05 -10.17 1.64
C MET A 125 -9.69 -10.62 1.11
N LEU A 126 -9.67 -11.59 0.20
CA LEU A 126 -8.46 -12.09 -0.47
C LEU A 126 -7.92 -11.10 -1.50
N THR A 127 -8.79 -10.36 -2.19
CA THR A 127 -8.36 -9.27 -3.10
C THR A 127 -7.83 -8.05 -2.34
N VAL A 128 -8.09 -7.95 -1.03
CA VAL A 128 -7.56 -6.88 -0.15
C VAL A 128 -6.38 -7.42 0.69
N GLN A 129 -5.53 -8.25 0.10
CA GLN A 129 -4.14 -8.38 0.59
C GLN A 129 -3.39 -7.09 0.27
N LYS A 130 -3.73 -6.03 0.99
CA LYS A 130 -2.97 -4.79 0.97
C LYS A 130 -1.76 -4.98 1.88
N LEU A 131 -0.59 -4.97 1.25
CA LEU A 131 0.68 -4.52 1.80
C LEU A 131 0.41 -3.48 2.92
N GLN A 132 0.61 -3.86 4.19
CA GLN A 132 0.39 -2.95 5.33
C GLN A 132 1.65 -2.11 5.56
N PRO A 133 1.58 -0.78 5.44
CA PRO A 133 2.76 0.05 5.66
C PRO A 133 3.21 -0.02 7.12
N ALA A 134 4.52 -0.12 7.36
CA ALA A 134 5.08 -0.13 8.71
C ALA A 134 4.79 1.16 9.49
N PHE A 135 4.64 2.28 8.79
CA PHE A 135 4.25 3.57 9.37
C PHE A 135 3.18 4.23 8.50
N THR A 136 2.12 4.72 9.14
CA THR A 136 1.00 5.39 8.45
C THR A 136 1.03 6.90 8.58
N ASP A 137 1.55 7.41 9.69
CA ASP A 137 1.61 8.85 9.97
C ASP A 137 3.05 9.31 10.26
N ARG A 138 3.45 10.38 9.59
CA ARG A 138 4.71 11.10 9.85
C ARG A 138 4.84 11.52 11.31
N LYS A 139 3.73 11.88 11.98
CA LYS A 139 3.76 12.31 13.39
C LYS A 139 4.27 11.20 14.31
N GLU A 140 4.03 9.94 13.97
CA GLU A 140 4.56 8.79 14.71
C GLU A 140 6.08 8.75 14.62
N ILE A 141 6.63 8.98 13.42
CA ILE A 141 8.06 9.04 13.15
C ILE A 141 8.72 10.18 13.96
N GLN A 142 8.07 11.34 14.00
CA GLN A 142 8.55 12.50 14.74
C GLN A 142 8.53 12.28 16.25
N ARG A 143 7.42 11.77 16.80
CA ARG A 143 7.25 11.55 18.25
C ARG A 143 8.25 10.52 18.79
N ASN A 144 8.52 9.47 18.03
CA ASN A 144 9.41 8.39 18.44
C ASN A 144 10.88 8.69 18.11
N GLY A 145 11.18 9.81 17.44
CA GLY A 145 12.55 10.19 17.06
C GLY A 145 13.20 9.21 16.09
N TYR A 146 12.42 8.60 15.20
CA TYR A 146 12.98 7.67 14.20
C TYR A 146 13.81 8.42 13.15
N LYS A 147 14.79 7.72 12.58
CA LYS A 147 15.65 8.26 11.52
C LYS A 147 14.89 8.36 10.19
N VAL A 148 15.08 9.46 9.48
CA VAL A 148 14.44 9.77 8.20
C VAL A 148 15.51 9.98 7.14
N GLY A 149 15.39 9.28 6.02
CA GLY A 149 16.29 9.41 4.88
C GLY A 149 15.83 10.51 3.92
N TYR A 150 16.79 11.16 3.27
CA TYR A 150 16.52 12.15 2.23
C TYR A 150 17.65 12.16 1.19
N GLN A 151 17.38 12.63 -0.02
CA GLN A 151 18.39 12.75 -1.07
C GLN A 151 19.44 13.83 -0.70
N ASN A 152 20.72 13.45 -0.69
CA ASN A 152 21.82 14.36 -0.41
C ASN A 152 21.91 15.47 -1.47
N SER A 153 22.33 16.66 -1.05
CA SER A 153 22.40 17.85 -1.91
C SER A 153 21.05 18.28 -2.52
N SER A 154 19.93 17.84 -1.97
CA SER A 154 18.58 18.26 -2.38
C SER A 154 17.98 19.31 -1.43
N PHE A 155 17.05 20.12 -1.94
CA PHE A 155 16.25 21.08 -1.15
C PHE A 155 15.44 20.39 -0.05
N ILE A 156 15.22 19.07 -0.18
CA ILE A 156 14.48 18.25 0.79
C ILE A 156 15.03 18.41 2.21
N LYS A 157 16.35 18.57 2.39
CA LYS A 157 16.91 18.79 3.75
C LYS A 157 16.31 20.03 4.41
N GLY A 158 16.34 21.16 3.70
CA GLY A 158 15.75 22.42 4.17
C GLY A 158 14.25 22.26 4.40
N PHE A 159 13.55 21.62 3.45
CA PHE A 159 12.13 21.34 3.57
C PHE A 159 11.76 20.54 4.82
N LEU A 160 12.53 19.49 5.15
CA LEU A 160 12.30 18.66 6.33
C LEU A 160 12.52 19.41 7.64
N VAL A 161 13.52 20.30 7.70
CA VAL A 161 13.85 21.06 8.90
C VAL A 161 12.91 22.25 9.08
N GLU A 162 12.69 23.03 8.03
CA GLU A 162 11.98 24.32 8.09
C GLU A 162 10.46 24.14 8.07
N HIS A 163 9.94 23.28 7.18
CA HIS A 163 8.50 23.11 7.00
C HIS A 163 7.93 21.93 7.79
N LEU A 164 8.70 20.85 7.93
CA LEU A 164 8.24 19.66 8.64
C LEU A 164 8.75 19.58 10.09
N HIS A 165 9.66 20.45 10.51
CA HIS A 165 10.22 20.51 11.87
C HIS A 165 10.87 19.20 12.35
N PHE A 166 11.57 18.49 11.45
CA PHE A 166 12.40 17.36 11.85
C PHE A 166 13.71 17.84 12.51
N ALA A 167 14.14 17.10 13.54
CA ALA A 167 15.45 17.31 14.13
C ALA A 167 16.55 16.86 13.16
N GLU A 168 17.52 17.73 12.88
CA GLU A 168 18.61 17.45 11.94
C GLU A 168 19.42 16.20 12.34
N ALA A 169 19.55 15.92 13.64
CA ALA A 169 20.20 14.71 14.15
C ALA A 169 19.54 13.38 13.72
N ASN A 170 18.27 13.43 13.34
CA ASN A 170 17.51 12.25 12.88
C ASN A 170 17.50 12.12 11.35
N LEU A 171 18.07 13.09 10.62
CA LEU A 171 18.11 13.08 9.17
C LEU A 171 19.34 12.32 8.67
N VAL A 172 19.13 11.42 7.71
CA VAL A 172 20.18 10.59 7.11
C VAL A 172 20.31 10.95 5.63
N PRO A 173 21.45 11.50 5.19
CA PRO A 173 21.68 11.78 3.78
C PRO A 173 21.87 10.48 3.00
N LEU A 174 21.19 10.36 1.86
CA LEU A 174 21.26 9.23 0.93
C LEU A 174 21.69 9.75 -0.44
N VAL A 175 22.67 9.12 -1.08
CA VAL A 175 23.25 9.67 -2.33
C VAL A 175 22.60 9.04 -3.56
N THR A 176 22.27 7.75 -3.50
CA THR A 176 21.78 6.99 -4.65
C THR A 176 20.51 6.22 -4.34
N ILE A 177 19.73 5.91 -5.37
CA ILE A 177 18.50 5.09 -5.27
C ILE A 177 18.75 3.71 -4.62
N PRO A 178 19.85 2.98 -4.91
CA PRO A 178 20.19 1.76 -4.17
C PRO A 178 20.35 1.95 -2.66
N ASP A 179 20.87 3.11 -2.23
CA ASP A 179 21.01 3.42 -0.79
C ASP A 179 19.65 3.45 -0.09
N TYR A 180 18.55 3.72 -0.82
CA TYR A 180 17.21 3.78 -0.25
C TYR A 180 16.79 2.38 0.21
N HIS A 181 17.07 1.37 -0.61
CA HIS A 181 16.79 -0.03 -0.28
C HIS A 181 17.59 -0.45 0.95
N GLU A 182 18.89 -0.13 0.98
CA GLU A 182 19.76 -0.48 2.10
C GLU A 182 19.32 0.21 3.40
N ALA A 183 19.00 1.51 3.34
CA ALA A 183 18.59 2.29 4.49
C ALA A 183 17.27 1.80 5.11
N LEU A 184 16.29 1.44 4.27
CA LEU A 184 14.98 0.94 4.71
C LEU A 184 14.99 -0.54 5.12
N SER A 185 15.88 -1.36 4.55
CA SER A 185 15.93 -2.81 4.82
C SER A 185 16.73 -3.22 6.06
N ARG A 186 17.61 -2.33 6.57
CA ARG A 186 18.44 -2.61 7.76
C ARG A 186 17.59 -2.98 8.98
N GLY A 187 17.72 -4.17 9.55
CA GLY A 187 16.84 -4.68 10.61
C GLY A 187 17.09 -4.21 12.06
N ASN A 188 17.88 -3.17 12.31
CA ASN A 188 18.30 -2.78 13.68
C ASN A 188 17.83 -1.36 14.06
N LYS A 189 17.98 -0.93 15.33
CA LYS A 189 17.59 0.41 15.85
C LYS A 189 18.13 1.61 15.05
N ASN A 190 19.15 1.40 14.21
CA ASN A 190 19.70 2.38 13.28
C ASN A 190 19.04 2.37 11.87
N ARG A 191 17.93 1.67 11.70
CA ARG A 191 17.12 1.66 10.46
C ARG A 191 16.55 3.05 10.19
N VAL A 192 16.51 3.42 8.92
CA VAL A 192 15.70 4.56 8.47
C VAL A 192 14.26 4.11 8.41
N ALA A 193 13.38 4.76 9.17
CA ALA A 193 11.97 4.39 9.24
C ALA A 193 11.20 4.75 7.96
N ALA A 194 11.58 5.88 7.36
CA ALA A 194 10.98 6.38 6.13
C ALA A 194 11.98 7.22 5.34
N ILE A 195 11.78 7.28 4.03
CA ILE A 195 12.52 8.19 3.15
C ILE A 195 11.51 9.22 2.62
N LEU A 196 11.88 10.50 2.65
CA LEU A 196 11.11 11.56 2.03
C LEU A 196 11.89 12.08 0.83
N ASP A 197 11.21 12.15 -0.31
CA ASP A 197 11.79 12.57 -1.57
C ASP A 197 10.72 13.00 -2.56
N GLU A 198 11.13 13.55 -3.70
CA GLU A 198 10.22 13.95 -4.77
C GLU A 198 9.52 12.75 -5.40
N VAL A 199 8.24 12.92 -5.72
CA VAL A 199 7.38 11.84 -6.23
C VAL A 199 8.00 11.11 -7.43
N PRO A 200 8.53 11.78 -8.47
CA PRO A 200 9.12 11.07 -9.61
C PRO A 200 10.30 10.15 -9.22
N CYS A 201 11.13 10.56 -8.26
CA CYS A 201 12.25 9.77 -7.73
C CYS A 201 11.75 8.52 -6.99
N LEU A 202 10.70 8.69 -6.17
CA LEU A 202 10.06 7.59 -5.47
C LEU A 202 9.38 6.59 -6.40
N LYS A 203 8.73 7.06 -7.49
CA LYS A 203 8.15 6.19 -8.52
C LYS A 203 9.22 5.30 -9.18
N LEU A 204 10.38 5.88 -9.51
CA LEU A 204 11.51 5.13 -10.07
C LEU A 204 12.05 4.07 -9.10
N PHE A 205 12.11 4.39 -7.81
CA PHE A 205 12.52 3.42 -6.78
C PHE A 205 11.48 2.30 -6.62
N LEU A 206 10.19 2.64 -6.59
CA LEU A 206 9.09 1.68 -6.45
C LEU A 206 9.01 0.73 -7.64
N LYS A 207 9.23 1.20 -8.86
CA LYS A 207 9.26 0.35 -10.06
C LYS A 207 10.20 -0.86 -9.92
N LYS A 208 11.30 -0.71 -9.17
CA LYS A 208 12.26 -1.80 -8.92
C LYS A 208 11.93 -2.64 -7.69
N ASN A 209 11.16 -2.12 -6.73
CA ASN A 209 10.97 -2.71 -5.40
C ASN A 209 9.50 -2.70 -4.90
N CYS A 210 8.52 -2.75 -5.80
CA CYS A 210 7.10 -2.56 -5.47
C CYS A 210 6.57 -3.47 -4.35
N SER A 211 7.07 -4.70 -4.23
CA SER A 211 6.55 -5.67 -3.26
C SER A 211 6.91 -5.32 -1.83
N LYS A 212 8.01 -4.58 -1.61
CA LYS A 212 8.55 -4.34 -0.25
C LYS A 212 8.28 -2.95 0.29
N TYR A 213 7.87 -2.02 -0.55
CA TYR A 213 7.75 -0.61 -0.16
C TYR A 213 6.47 0.00 -0.71
N THR A 214 6.01 1.04 -0.02
CA THR A 214 4.81 1.78 -0.44
C THR A 214 4.92 3.25 -0.06
N MET A 215 4.31 4.13 -0.87
CA MET A 215 4.19 5.56 -0.57
C MET A 215 3.01 5.79 0.38
N VAL A 216 3.22 6.59 1.41
CA VAL A 216 2.26 6.78 2.51
C VAL A 216 2.21 8.24 2.95
N GLY A 217 1.06 8.67 3.42
CA GLY A 217 0.85 10.02 3.93
C GLY A 217 0.51 11.02 2.83
N PRO A 218 0.38 12.31 3.19
CA PRO A 218 0.07 13.36 2.22
C PRO A 218 1.28 13.68 1.34
N THR A 219 1.05 13.92 0.06
CA THR A 219 2.05 14.53 -0.82
C THR A 219 2.11 16.03 -0.53
N TYR A 220 3.28 16.53 -0.13
CA TYR A 220 3.50 17.96 0.06
C TYR A 220 3.71 18.63 -1.28
N LYS A 221 2.88 19.63 -1.60
CA LYS A 221 2.94 20.32 -2.88
C LYS A 221 4.27 21.09 -3.02
N THR A 222 4.94 20.86 -4.14
CA THR A 222 6.09 21.65 -4.62
C THR A 222 5.82 22.10 -6.06
N ASP A 223 6.75 22.83 -6.67
CA ASP A 223 6.60 23.33 -8.05
C ASP A 223 7.04 22.29 -9.10
N GLY A 224 7.74 21.22 -8.70
CA GLY A 224 8.16 20.11 -9.58
C GLY A 224 9.44 20.41 -10.35
N PHE A 225 9.77 19.56 -11.34
CA PHE A 225 10.99 19.73 -12.13
C PHE A 225 10.80 20.63 -13.33
N GLY A 226 11.74 21.55 -13.53
CA GLY A 226 11.81 22.45 -14.67
C GLY A 226 13.24 22.65 -15.15
N PHE A 227 13.40 23.07 -16.40
CA PHE A 227 14.71 23.43 -16.92
C PHE A 227 15.05 24.86 -16.51
N ALA A 228 16.30 25.10 -16.12
CA ALA A 228 16.76 26.41 -15.70
C ALA A 228 17.57 27.10 -16.80
N PHE A 229 17.30 28.38 -17.02
CA PHE A 229 18.00 29.21 -17.99
C PHE A 229 18.52 30.48 -17.31
N PRO A 230 19.56 31.12 -17.89
CA PRO A 230 19.90 32.50 -17.61
C PRO A 230 18.66 33.40 -17.47
N SER A 231 18.66 34.26 -16.45
CA SER A 231 17.57 35.22 -16.29
C SER A 231 17.40 36.06 -17.57
N ARG A 232 16.13 36.26 -17.97
CA ARG A 232 15.69 36.93 -19.20
C ARG A 232 16.02 36.19 -20.49
N SER A 233 16.28 34.89 -20.44
CA SER A 233 16.46 34.06 -21.64
C SER A 233 15.15 33.93 -22.42
N SER A 234 15.19 34.24 -23.72
CA SER A 234 14.04 34.05 -24.61
C SER A 234 13.64 32.58 -24.77
N LEU A 235 14.57 31.65 -24.53
CA LEU A 235 14.39 30.21 -24.69
C LEU A 235 13.35 29.63 -23.73
N VAL A 236 13.18 30.23 -22.54
CA VAL A 236 12.22 29.76 -21.53
C VAL A 236 10.82 29.65 -22.11
N SER A 237 10.39 30.65 -22.88
CA SER A 237 9.06 30.68 -23.50
C SER A 237 8.89 29.63 -24.61
N TYR A 238 9.95 29.35 -25.37
CA TYR A 238 9.92 28.34 -26.43
C TYR A 238 9.91 26.94 -25.83
N MET A 239 10.76 26.71 -24.84
CA MET A 239 10.89 25.41 -24.19
C MET A 239 9.64 25.07 -23.36
N SER A 240 9.06 26.04 -22.68
CA SER A 240 7.77 25.85 -21.97
C SER A 240 6.65 25.45 -22.91
N ARG A 241 6.59 26.02 -24.12
CA ARG A 241 5.63 25.62 -25.16
C ARG A 241 5.91 24.21 -25.69
N ALA A 242 7.18 23.83 -25.85
CA ALA A 242 7.56 22.48 -26.25
C ALA A 242 7.16 21.44 -25.18
N ILE A 243 7.46 21.71 -23.91
CA ILE A 243 7.03 20.89 -22.76
C ILE A 243 5.51 20.76 -22.76
N PHE A 244 4.80 21.87 -22.94
CA PHE A 244 3.33 21.87 -22.99
C PHE A 244 2.79 20.97 -24.11
N ASN A 245 3.37 21.06 -25.31
CA ASN A 245 2.95 20.21 -26.43
C ASN A 245 3.18 18.72 -26.16
N VAL A 246 4.31 18.36 -25.55
CA VAL A 246 4.61 16.97 -25.19
C VAL A 246 3.67 16.50 -24.08
N THR A 247 3.49 17.30 -23.02
CA THR A 247 2.65 16.95 -21.86
C THR A 247 1.17 16.86 -22.19
N GLN A 248 0.68 17.60 -23.20
CA GLN A 248 -0.70 17.46 -23.70
C GLN A 248 -0.89 16.30 -24.67
N ASP A 249 0.18 15.83 -25.33
CA ASP A 249 0.10 14.62 -26.14
C ASP A 249 0.03 13.39 -25.24
N LYS A 250 -1.21 12.93 -25.01
CA LYS A 250 -1.48 11.79 -24.17
C LYS A 250 -0.73 10.52 -24.62
N ASN A 251 -0.58 10.29 -25.92
CA ASN A 251 0.08 9.08 -26.40
C ASN A 251 1.58 9.10 -26.10
N GLU A 252 2.23 10.25 -26.31
CA GLU A 252 3.66 10.41 -26.00
C GLU A 252 3.90 10.38 -24.48
N MET A 253 3.06 11.04 -23.69
CA MET A 253 3.19 11.00 -22.23
C MET A 253 2.91 9.63 -21.64
N ASP A 254 1.84 8.94 -22.06
CA ASP A 254 1.53 7.59 -21.59
C ASP A 254 2.65 6.62 -21.96
N LYS A 255 3.30 6.80 -23.11
CA LYS A 255 4.49 6.03 -23.52
C LYS A 255 5.70 6.31 -22.62
N ILE A 256 5.99 7.57 -22.33
CA ILE A 256 7.08 7.94 -21.40
C ILE A 256 6.79 7.39 -20.00
N GLN A 257 5.56 7.57 -19.52
CA GLN A 257 5.14 7.13 -18.20
C GLN A 257 5.20 5.61 -18.08
N SER A 258 4.65 4.85 -19.01
CA SER A 258 4.75 3.38 -19.00
C SER A 258 6.19 2.85 -19.09
N THR A 259 7.02 3.49 -19.93
CA THR A 259 8.41 3.08 -20.11
C THR A 259 9.24 3.32 -18.85
N TYR A 260 9.09 4.49 -18.21
CA TYR A 260 10.00 4.91 -17.13
C TYR A 260 9.38 4.93 -15.74
N PHE A 261 8.10 5.27 -15.60
CA PHE A 261 7.46 5.61 -14.33
C PHE A 261 6.27 4.75 -13.92
N ASP A 262 5.73 3.88 -14.78
CA ASP A 262 4.71 2.93 -14.31
C ASP A 262 5.35 1.95 -13.32
N TYR A 263 4.83 2.00 -12.11
CA TYR A 263 5.12 1.10 -11.00
C TYR A 263 3.78 0.53 -10.53
N CYS A 264 3.87 -0.49 -9.68
CA CYS A 264 2.73 -1.22 -9.16
C CYS A 264 1.78 -0.30 -8.36
#